data_AF-A0A6B2V8Z2-F1
#
_entry.id   AF-A0A6B2V8Z2-F1
#
_cell.length_a   1.000
_cell.length_b   1.000
_cell.length_c   1.000
_cell.angle_alpha   90.00
_cell.angle_beta   90.00
_cell.angle_gamma   90.00
#
_symmetry.space_group_name_H-M   'P 1'
#
loop_
_entity.id
_entity.type
_entity.pdbx_description
1 polymer ?
#
loop_
_entity_poly.entity_id
_entity_poly.type
_entity_poly.pdbx_seq_one_letter_code
_entity_poly.pdbx_strand_id
1 'polypeptide(L)'
;MPKLTAAHDGSSEFTDVIVGLLRDPVAEVRACTAEAVAHSTDRTAAVADALLALLDEYDLGTRLNAAYDLLLRDDPRTGEAIERVGPLSLPGFEHGHRLHAFWTWKWDREERSDAE
;
A
#
# COMPACT_ATOMS: atom_id res chain seq x y z
N MET A 1 4.29 15.02 -13.77
CA MET A 1 3.24 14.42 -12.91
C MET A 1 2.90 15.42 -11.80
N PRO A 2 1.64 15.85 -11.66
CA PRO A 2 1.24 16.76 -10.57
C PRO A 2 1.34 16.00 -9.25
N LYS A 3 1.94 16.62 -8.23
CA LYS A 3 2.04 16.05 -6.88
C LYS A 3 0.70 16.30 -6.16
N LEU A 4 -0.02 15.25 -5.81
CA LEU A 4 -1.25 15.28 -4.98
C LEU A 4 -1.00 15.70 -3.51
N THR A 5 0.19 16.19 -3.16
CA THR A 5 0.66 16.30 -1.78
C THR A 5 0.44 17.66 -1.12
N ALA A 6 -0.26 18.61 -1.74
CA ALA A 6 -0.43 19.94 -1.18
C ALA A 6 -1.87 20.16 -0.66
N ALA A 7 -2.02 20.01 0.66
CA ALA A 7 -3.08 20.56 1.51
C ALA A 7 -4.51 20.01 1.30
N HIS A 8 -4.85 18.91 1.96
CA HIS A 8 -6.24 18.49 2.17
C HIS A 8 -6.32 17.88 3.57
N ASP A 9 -7.16 18.42 4.45
CA ASP A 9 -7.20 18.14 5.89
C ASP A 9 -7.80 16.77 6.28
N GLY A 10 -7.86 15.82 5.35
CA GLY A 10 -8.65 14.59 5.54
C GLY A 10 -10.16 14.83 5.46
N SER A 11 -10.61 15.92 4.84
CA SER A 11 -12.03 16.12 4.52
C SER A 11 -12.61 14.91 3.80
N SER A 12 -13.82 14.51 4.21
CA SER A 12 -14.55 13.35 3.67
C SER A 12 -14.62 13.38 2.14
N GLU A 13 -14.77 14.56 1.53
CA GLU A 13 -14.83 14.69 0.06
C GLU A 13 -13.52 14.30 -0.61
N PHE A 14 -12.37 14.63 -0.02
CA PHE A 14 -11.07 14.24 -0.57
C PHE A 14 -10.81 12.74 -0.40
N THR A 15 -11.20 12.18 0.75
CA THR A 15 -11.17 10.73 0.98
C THR A 15 -12.01 10.00 -0.07
N ASP A 16 -13.22 10.49 -0.37
CA ASP A 16 -14.10 9.90 -1.37
C ASP A 16 -13.49 9.93 -2.78
N VAL A 17 -12.81 11.04 -3.14
CA VAL A 17 -12.07 11.14 -4.42
C VAL A 17 -10.94 10.11 -4.49
N ILE A 18 -10.14 9.97 -3.43
CA ILE A 18 -9.06 8.98 -3.38
C ILE A 18 -9.62 7.57 -3.52
N VAL A 19 -10.67 7.23 -2.76
CA VAL A 19 -11.32 5.92 -2.83
C VAL A 19 -11.88 5.66 -4.22
N GLY A 20 -12.46 6.69 -4.88
CA GLY A 20 -12.91 6.61 -6.26
C GLY A 20 -11.77 6.28 -7.23
N LEU A 21 -10.64 6.95 -7.12
CA LEU A 21 -9.46 6.73 -7.96
C LEU A 21 -8.80 5.36 -7.73
N LEU A 22 -8.79 4.86 -6.49
CA LEU A 22 -8.34 3.50 -6.17
C LEU A 22 -9.26 2.42 -6.75
N ARG A 23 -10.49 2.78 -7.14
CA ARG A 23 -11.48 1.88 -7.78
C ARG A 23 -11.69 2.19 -9.26
N ASP A 24 -10.85 3.04 -9.84
CA ASP A 24 -10.99 3.47 -11.23
C ASP A 24 -10.93 2.26 -12.18
N PRO A 25 -11.76 2.20 -13.24
CA PRO A 25 -11.71 1.09 -14.20
C PRO A 25 -10.34 0.94 -14.89
N VAL A 26 -9.55 2.01 -15.00
CA VAL A 26 -8.23 2.02 -15.61
C VAL A 26 -7.18 1.56 -14.60
N ALA A 27 -6.53 0.43 -14.88
CA ALA A 27 -5.51 -0.15 -14.00
C ALA A 27 -4.34 0.81 -13.70
N GLU A 28 -3.93 1.61 -14.68
CA GLU A 28 -2.88 2.62 -14.52
C GLU A 28 -3.28 3.71 -13.51
N VAL A 29 -4.55 4.13 -13.51
CA VAL A 29 -5.05 5.11 -12.53
C VAL A 29 -5.01 4.52 -11.12
N ARG A 30 -5.42 3.26 -10.95
CA ARG A 30 -5.33 2.57 -9.65
C ARG A 30 -3.88 2.47 -9.17
N ALA A 31 -2.97 2.05 -10.05
CA ALA A 31 -1.55 1.90 -9.74
C ALA A 31 -0.90 3.22 -9.32
N CYS A 32 -1.10 4.29 -10.11
CA CYS A 32 -0.58 5.63 -9.81
C CYS A 32 -1.19 6.21 -8.53
N THR A 33 -2.48 5.97 -8.29
CA THR A 33 -3.14 6.44 -7.07
C THR A 33 -2.59 5.71 -5.86
N ALA A 34 -2.47 4.37 -5.90
CA ALA A 34 -1.88 3.57 -4.83
C ALA A 34 -0.44 4.02 -4.50
N GLU A 35 0.36 4.36 -5.51
CA GLU A 35 1.69 4.94 -5.28
C GLU A 35 1.63 6.33 -4.65
N ALA A 36 0.71 7.19 -5.09
CA ALA A 36 0.59 8.55 -4.58
C ALA A 36 0.11 8.60 -3.12
N VAL A 37 -0.79 7.69 -2.72
CA VAL A 37 -1.34 7.65 -1.36
C VAL A 37 -0.41 7.04 -0.32
N ALA A 38 0.68 6.36 -0.76
CA ALA A 38 1.84 5.92 0.04
C ALA A 38 2.27 6.94 1.10
N HIS A 39 2.31 8.20 0.68
CA HIS A 39 2.83 9.32 1.45
C HIS A 39 1.76 10.33 1.83
N SER A 40 0.48 9.97 1.69
CA SER A 40 -0.63 10.84 2.09
C SER A 40 -0.78 10.90 3.61
N THR A 41 -1.30 12.03 4.08
CA THR A 41 -1.71 12.24 5.48
C THR A 41 -3.09 11.65 5.77
N ASP A 42 -3.85 11.27 4.73
CA ASP A 42 -5.14 10.60 4.87
C ASP A 42 -4.91 9.14 5.28
N ARG A 43 -5.21 8.86 6.55
CA ARG A 43 -5.08 7.54 7.18
C ARG A 43 -6.45 6.94 7.50
N THR A 44 -7.49 7.36 6.79
CA THR A 44 -8.85 6.87 7.00
C THR A 44 -8.97 5.38 6.69
N ALA A 45 -9.89 4.71 7.39
CA ALA A 45 -10.20 3.30 7.16
C ALA A 45 -10.70 3.04 5.73
N ALA A 46 -11.43 4.00 5.13
CA ALA A 46 -11.94 3.87 3.77
C ALA A 46 -10.81 3.74 2.72
N VAL A 47 -9.73 4.49 2.88
CA VAL A 47 -8.55 4.37 2.02
C VAL A 47 -7.84 3.04 2.27
N ALA A 48 -7.68 2.63 3.53
CA ALA A 48 -7.09 1.33 3.87
C ALA A 48 -7.88 0.15 3.26
N ASP A 49 -9.20 0.19 3.32
CA ASP A 49 -10.07 -0.83 2.73
C ASP A 49 -9.98 -0.85 1.20
N ALA A 50 -9.89 0.31 0.56
CA ALA A 50 -9.68 0.41 -0.88
C ALA A 50 -8.32 -0.16 -1.31
N LEU A 51 -7.26 0.07 -0.54
CA LEU A 51 -5.94 -0.52 -0.79
C LEU A 51 -5.95 -2.03 -0.62
N LEU A 52 -6.68 -2.56 0.38
CA LEU A 52 -6.82 -4.00 0.54
C LEU A 52 -7.45 -4.68 -0.67
N ALA A 53 -8.45 -4.05 -1.28
CA ALA A 53 -9.07 -4.58 -2.50
C ALA A 53 -8.08 -4.66 -3.69
N LEU A 54 -7.04 -3.82 -3.70
CA LEU A 54 -6.00 -3.84 -4.72
C LEU A 54 -5.00 -5.00 -4.55
N LEU A 55 -5.02 -5.70 -3.42
CA LEU A 55 -4.14 -6.87 -3.20
C LEU A 55 -4.54 -8.08 -4.06
N ASP A 56 -5.76 -8.09 -4.60
CA ASP A 56 -6.27 -9.13 -5.48
C ASP A 56 -6.07 -8.80 -6.98
N GLU A 57 -5.44 -7.66 -7.30
CA GLU A 57 -5.15 -7.25 -8.67
C GLU A 57 -4.07 -8.11 -9.33
N TYR A 58 -4.19 -8.31 -10.64
CA TYR A 58 -3.19 -9.09 -11.39
C TYR A 58 -1.81 -8.41 -11.39
N ASP A 59 -1.80 -7.08 -11.51
CA ASP A 59 -0.58 -6.29 -11.58
C ASP A 59 0.19 -6.31 -10.26
N LEU A 60 1.43 -6.80 -10.31
CA LEU A 60 2.30 -6.90 -9.14
C LEU A 60 2.69 -5.51 -8.60
N GLY A 61 2.90 -4.53 -9.47
CA GLY A 61 3.28 -3.17 -9.06
C GLY A 61 2.20 -2.54 -8.17
N THR A 62 0.95 -2.72 -8.55
CA THR A 62 -0.24 -2.28 -7.81
C THR A 62 -0.37 -2.98 -6.46
N ARG A 63 -0.21 -4.31 -6.42
CA ARG A 63 -0.20 -5.07 -5.15
C ARG A 63 0.92 -4.62 -4.21
N LEU A 64 2.12 -4.37 -4.75
CA LEU A 64 3.27 -3.86 -3.99
C LEU A 64 2.99 -2.46 -3.42
N ASN A 65 2.37 -1.57 -4.20
CA ASN A 65 1.98 -0.25 -3.73
C ASN A 65 0.99 -0.35 -2.57
N ALA A 66 -0.05 -1.18 -2.73
CA ALA A 66 -1.09 -1.35 -1.73
C ALA A 66 -0.55 -1.90 -0.40
N ALA A 67 0.25 -2.97 -0.45
CA ALA A 67 0.84 -3.55 0.75
C ALA A 67 1.85 -2.59 1.42
N TYR A 68 2.64 -1.85 0.62
CA TYR A 68 3.58 -0.87 1.15
C TYR A 68 2.85 0.27 1.85
N ASP A 69 1.71 0.68 1.30
CA ASP A 69 0.93 1.74 1.89
C ASP A 69 0.26 1.35 3.21
N LEU A 70 -0.25 0.11 3.29
CA LEU A 70 -0.76 -0.47 4.55
C LEU A 70 0.34 -0.57 5.62
N LEU A 71 1.56 -0.97 5.21
CA LEU A 71 2.73 -0.98 6.09
C LEU A 71 3.05 0.41 6.64
N LEU A 72 3.11 1.44 5.77
CA LEU A 72 3.38 2.80 6.20
C LEU A 72 2.28 3.38 7.11
N ARG A 73 1.06 2.85 7.03
CA ARG A 73 -0.10 3.16 7.89
C ARG A 73 -0.08 2.44 9.23
N ASP A 74 0.83 1.49 9.44
CA ASP A 74 0.79 0.57 10.56
C ASP A 74 -0.58 -0.13 10.66
N ASP A 75 -1.19 -0.44 9.50
CA ASP A 75 -2.48 -1.11 9.47
C ASP A 75 -2.31 -2.54 10.02
N PRO A 76 -3.20 -3.01 10.92
CA PRO A 76 -3.09 -4.36 11.50
C PRO A 76 -3.08 -5.48 10.45
N ARG A 77 -3.60 -5.23 9.24
CA ARG A 77 -3.66 -6.18 8.12
C ARG A 77 -2.38 -6.18 7.28
N THR A 78 -1.34 -5.46 7.68
CA THR A 78 -0.05 -5.40 6.96
C THR A 78 0.55 -6.78 6.71
N GLY A 79 0.48 -7.70 7.69
CA GLY A 79 1.03 -9.05 7.51
C GLY A 79 0.33 -9.83 6.41
N GLU A 80 -1.00 -9.83 6.45
CA GLU A 80 -1.86 -10.44 5.43
C GLU A 80 -1.61 -9.80 4.05
N ALA A 81 -1.39 -8.48 4.01
CA ALA A 81 -1.08 -7.77 2.77
C ALA A 81 0.26 -8.19 2.17
N ILE A 82 1.32 -8.31 2.98
CA ILE A 82 2.64 -8.78 2.54
C ILE A 82 2.55 -10.23 2.03
N GLU A 83 1.75 -11.09 2.67
CA GLU A 83 1.53 -12.46 2.21
C GLU A 83 0.82 -12.51 0.84
N ARG A 84 -0.18 -11.66 0.62
CA ARG A 84 -0.92 -11.59 -0.67
C ARG A 84 -0.13 -11.04 -1.84
N VAL A 85 0.90 -10.22 -1.59
CA VAL A 85 1.88 -9.83 -2.62
C VAL A 85 2.55 -11.07 -3.23
N GLY A 86 2.70 -12.15 -2.45
CA GLY A 86 3.34 -13.38 -2.86
C GLY A 86 4.87 -13.31 -2.68
N PRO A 87 5.63 -14.13 -3.43
CA PRO A 87 7.08 -14.25 -3.21
C PRO A 87 7.79 -12.89 -3.38
N LEU A 88 8.48 -12.44 -2.34
CA LEU A 88 9.24 -11.18 -2.34
C LEU A 88 10.58 -11.28 -3.12
N SER A 89 10.76 -12.33 -3.92
CA SER A 89 11.95 -12.64 -4.71
C SER A 89 11.63 -12.64 -6.21
N LEU A 90 10.84 -11.67 -6.66
CA LEU A 90 10.39 -11.59 -8.05
C LEU A 90 11.41 -10.83 -8.93
N PRO A 91 11.77 -11.40 -10.11
CA PRO A 91 12.69 -10.76 -11.03
C PRO A 91 12.22 -9.35 -11.42
N GLY A 92 13.12 -8.36 -11.35
CA GLY A 92 12.84 -6.97 -11.71
C GLY A 92 12.37 -6.07 -10.55
N PHE A 93 12.05 -6.62 -9.39
CA PHE A 93 11.68 -5.85 -8.19
C PHE A 93 12.65 -6.02 -7.02
N GLU A 94 13.69 -6.84 -7.20
CA GLU A 94 14.65 -7.32 -6.20
C GLU A 94 15.32 -6.22 -5.36
N HIS A 95 15.40 -4.99 -5.87
CA HIS A 95 16.03 -3.84 -5.21
C HIS A 95 15.04 -2.71 -4.87
N GLY A 96 13.74 -2.99 -4.95
CA GLY A 96 12.71 -2.01 -4.64
C GLY A 96 12.67 -1.66 -3.16
N HIS A 97 12.66 -0.37 -2.84
CA HIS A 97 12.52 0.15 -1.47
C HIS A 97 11.33 -0.47 -0.71
N ARG A 98 10.25 -0.81 -1.44
CA ARG A 98 9.04 -1.47 -0.91
C ARG A 98 9.35 -2.88 -0.39
N LEU A 99 10.10 -3.68 -1.15
CA LEU A 99 10.49 -5.04 -0.75
C LEU A 99 11.45 -5.01 0.43
N HIS A 100 12.40 -4.07 0.45
CA HIS A 100 13.27 -3.90 1.62
C HIS A 100 12.45 -3.61 2.88
N ALA A 101 11.45 -2.73 2.80
CA ALA A 101 10.58 -2.44 3.94
C ALA A 101 9.77 -3.66 4.40
N PHE A 102 9.30 -4.50 3.48
CA PHE A 102 8.63 -5.76 3.84
C PHE A 102 9.57 -6.75 4.53
N TRP A 103 10.81 -6.87 4.05
CA TRP A 103 11.83 -7.71 4.70
C TRP A 103 12.16 -7.23 6.11
N THR A 104 12.38 -5.93 6.28
CA THR A 104 12.61 -5.33 7.61
C THR A 104 11.44 -5.61 8.55
N TRP A 105 10.21 -5.36 8.11
CA TRP A 105 9.02 -5.61 8.93
C TRP A 105 8.88 -7.09 9.32
N LYS A 106 9.20 -8.00 8.41
CA LYS A 106 9.10 -9.44 8.65
C LYS A 106 10.14 -9.91 9.67
N TRP A 107 11.40 -9.48 9.53
CA TRP A 107 12.46 -9.79 10.50
C TRP A 107 12.16 -9.25 11.89
N ASP A 108 11.70 -7.99 12.00
CA ASP A 108 11.32 -7.40 13.29
C ASP A 108 10.24 -8.22 14.03
N ARG A 109 9.35 -8.88 13.30
CA ARG A 109 8.31 -9.75 13.89
C ARG A 109 8.82 -11.13 14.26
N GLU A 110 9.70 -11.73 13.45
CA GLU A 110 10.34 -13.01 13.75
C GLU A 110 11.20 -12.89 15.02
N GLU A 111 12.00 -11.82 15.15
CA GLU A 111 12.78 -11.56 16.37
C GLU A 111 11.92 -11.35 17.61
N ARG A 112 10.73 -10.75 17.45
CA ARG A 112 9.77 -10.56 18.55
C ARG A 112 9.04 -11.84 18.94
N SER A 113 8.81 -12.77 18.01
CA SER A 113 8.22 -14.07 18.34
C SER A 113 9.21 -15.02 19.00
N ASP A 114 10.51 -14.89 18.68
CA ASP A 114 11.57 -15.72 19.27
C ASP A 114 11.96 -15.26 20.70
N ALA A 115 11.51 -14.08 21.12
CA ALA A 115 11.78 -13.48 22.42
C ALA A 115 10.72 -13.77 23.50
N GLU A 116 9.64 -14.50 23.16
CA GLU A 116 8.52 -14.88 24.06
C GLU A 116 8.53 -16.38 24.37
#